data_AF-A0AAN8XPT8-F1
#
_entry.id   AF-A0AAN8XPT8-F1
#
_cell.length_a   1.000
_cell.length_b   1.000
_cell.length_c   1.000
_cell.angle_alpha   90.00
_cell.angle_beta   90.00
_cell.angle_gamma   90.00
#
_symmetry.space_group_name_H-M   'P 1'
#
loop_
_entity.id
_entity.type
_entity.pdbx_description
1 polymer ?
#
loop_
_entity_poly.entity_id
_entity_poly.type
_entity_poly.pdbx_seq_one_letter_code
_entity_poly.pdbx_strand_id
1 'polypeptide(L)' 'MSRYRDSGSDCKVYVGDLGSSASKQDLEDAFGYYGPLKNVWVARHPPGFAFVEFEDPRDADDAVRGLDGRYT' A
#
# COMPACT_ATOMS: atom_id res chain seq x y z
N MET A 1 0.92 -1.84 30.89
CA MET A 1 1.55 -1.17 29.72
C MET A 1 1.57 -2.19 28.59
N SER A 2 0.48 -2.25 27.80
CA SER A 2 0.36 -3.22 26.70
C SER A 2 1.47 -2.97 25.70
N ARG A 3 2.20 -4.04 25.39
CA ARG A 3 3.26 -4.05 24.40
C ARG A 3 2.63 -3.70 23.04
N TYR A 4 2.88 -2.48 22.55
CA TYR A 4 2.82 -2.13 21.13
C TYR A 4 4.01 -2.80 20.40
N ARG A 5 4.11 -4.12 20.53
CA ARG A 5 4.99 -4.97 19.71
C ARG A 5 4.03 -5.89 18.98
N ASP A 6 4.21 -5.95 17.66
CA ASP A 6 3.29 -6.45 16.64
C ASP A 6 2.26 -5.37 16.24
N SER A 7 2.15 -4.85 15.00
CA SER A 7 2.59 -5.36 13.70
C SER A 7 2.64 -4.19 12.69
N GLY A 8 3.58 -3.24 12.85
CA GLY A 8 3.75 -2.14 11.88
C GLY A 8 4.18 -2.60 10.46
N SER A 9 4.35 -3.90 10.28
CA SER A 9 4.75 -4.56 9.03
C SER A 9 3.56 -5.19 8.29
N ASP A 10 2.48 -5.55 8.98
CA ASP A 10 1.34 -6.27 8.39
C ASP A 10 0.43 -5.33 7.58
N CYS A 11 0.34 -4.06 7.98
CA CYS A 11 -0.45 -3.05 7.27
C CYS A 11 0.32 -2.42 6.08
N LYS A 12 1.56 -2.86 5.80
CA LYS A 12 2.39 -2.24 4.76
C LYS A 12 2.36 -3.06 3.48
N VAL A 13 1.72 -2.50 2.47
CA VAL A 13 1.64 -3.03 1.11
C VAL A 13 2.77 -2.48 0.27
N TYR A 14 3.49 -3.39 -0.40
CA TYR A 14 4.48 -3.04 -1.41
C TYR A 14 3.84 -3.07 -2.79
N VAL A 15 4.08 -2.02 -3.58
CA VAL A 15 3.55 -1.88 -4.92
C VAL A 15 4.72 -1.73 -5.87
N GLY A 16 4.98 -2.79 -6.64
CA GLY A 16 5.97 -2.80 -7.73
C GLY A 16 5.30 -2.63 -9.09
N ASP A 17 6.12 -2.52 -10.14
CA ASP A 17 5.64 -2.37 -11.53
C ASP A 17 4.67 -1.20 -11.75
N LEU A 18 4.81 -0.17 -10.92
CA LEU A 18 4.12 1.08 -11.14
C LEU A 18 4.71 1.73 -12.38
N GLY A 19 3.92 1.77 -13.47
CA GLY A 19 4.31 2.50 -14.68
C GLY A 19 4.70 3.93 -14.32
N SER A 20 5.56 4.56 -15.13
CA SER A 20 6.15 5.89 -14.86
C SER A 20 5.15 7.02 -14.55
N SER A 21 3.85 6.78 -14.69
CA SER A 21 2.75 7.68 -14.37
C SER A 21 2.19 7.54 -12.95
N ALA A 22 2.45 6.45 -12.22
CA ALA A 22 1.79 6.24 -10.94
C ALA A 22 2.34 7.19 -9.86
N SER A 23 1.45 8.02 -9.34
CA SER A 23 1.76 9.03 -8.33
C SER A 23 1.25 8.62 -6.96
N LYS A 24 1.73 9.29 -5.91
CA LYS A 24 1.22 9.13 -4.54
C LYS A 24 -0.31 9.28 -4.51
N GLN A 25 -0.83 10.24 -5.28
CA GLN A 25 -2.25 10.53 -5.40
C GLN A 25 -3.03 9.34 -5.99
N ASP A 26 -2.52 8.71 -7.05
CA ASP A 26 -3.17 7.55 -7.67
C ASP A 26 -3.22 6.37 -6.71
N LEU A 27 -2.15 6.17 -5.93
CA LEU A 27 -2.10 5.15 -4.89
C LEU A 27 -3.06 5.50 -3.75
N GLU A 28 -3.11 6.76 -3.31
CA GLU A 28 -4.06 7.18 -2.28
C GLU A 28 -5.51 6.97 -2.71
N ASP A 29 -5.84 7.22 -3.98
CA ASP A 29 -7.19 7.02 -4.52
C ASP A 29 -7.50 5.52 -4.69
N ALA A 30 -6.59 4.76 -5.30
CA ALA A 30 -6.77 3.34 -5.56
C ALA A 30 -6.80 2.50 -4.27
N PHE A 31 -5.90 2.78 -3.32
CA PHE A 31 -5.85 2.07 -2.05
C PHE A 31 -6.86 2.63 -1.04
N GLY A 32 -7.19 3.93 -1.12
CA GLY A 32 -8.20 4.58 -0.29
C GLY A 32 -9.61 4.05 -0.53
N TYR A 33 -9.86 3.43 -1.69
CA TYR A 33 -11.09 2.69 -1.96
C TYR A 33 -11.28 1.48 -1.02
N TYR A 34 -10.19 0.80 -0.65
CA TYR A 34 -10.24 -0.38 0.22
C TYR A 34 -10.35 0.00 1.70
N GLY A 35 -9.68 1.06 2.12
CA GLY A 35 -9.70 1.51 3.51
C GLY A 35 -8.85 2.74 3.78
N PRO A 36 -8.93 3.28 5.01
CA PRO A 36 -8.15 4.44 5.41
C PRO A 36 -6.65 4.13 5.40
N LEU A 37 -5.94 5.00 4.67
CA LEU A 37 -4.50 4.91 4.50
C LEU A 37 -3.82 5.70 5.61
N LYS A 38 -2.91 5.03 6.30
CA LYS A 38 -2.07 5.65 7.32
C LYS A 38 -0.94 6.44 6.71
N ASN A 39 -0.30 5.92 5.67
CA ASN A 39 0.81 6.58 4.99
C ASN A 39 1.00 6.07 3.57
N VAL A 40 1.39 6.95 2.63
CA VAL A 40 1.72 6.56 1.26
C VAL A 40 3.06 7.15 0.87
N TRP A 41 3.99 6.29 0.47
CA TRP A 41 5.33 6.66 0.08
C TRP A 41 5.65 6.13 -1.31
N VAL A 42 6.08 7.02 -2.22
CA VAL A 42 6.43 6.65 -3.59
C VAL A 42 7.93 6.78 -3.77
N ALA A 43 8.58 5.68 -4.14
CA ALA A 43 9.99 5.67 -4.48
C ALA A 43 10.16 6.31 -5.86
N ARG A 44 11.00 7.34 -5.93
CA ARG A 44 11.38 7.98 -7.20
C ARG A 44 12.71 7.46 -7.75
N HIS A 45 13.49 6.74 -6.96
CA HIS A 45 14.79 6.19 -7.30
C HIS A 45 15.01 4.87 -6.54
N PRO A 46 14.97 3.70 -7.21
CA PRO A 46 14.57 3.48 -8.60
C PRO A 46 13.08 3.81 -8.85
N PRO A 47 12.70 4.26 -10.06
CA PRO A 47 11.31 4.53 -10.41
C PRO A 47 10.52 3.22 -10.52
N GLY A 48 9.24 3.27 -10.16
CA GLY A 48 8.31 2.14 -10.31
C GLY A 48 8.02 1.36 -9.03
N PHE A 49 8.35 1.92 -7.87
CA PHE A 49 8.04 1.33 -6.58
C PHE A 49 7.30 2.31 -5.68
N ALA A 50 6.36 1.78 -4.91
CA ALA A 50 5.73 2.51 -3.83
C ALA A 50 5.40 1.59 -2.66
N PHE A 51 5.16 2.23 -1.53
CA PHE A 51 4.75 1.59 -0.30
C PHE A 51 3.51 2.31 0.21
N VAL A 52 2.50 1.53 0.52
CA VAL A 52 1.23 1.98 1.08
C VAL A 52 1.11 1.36 2.46
N GLU A 53 0.82 2.16 3.47
CA GLU A 53 0.59 1.71 4.83
C GLU A 53 -0.86 2.01 5.18
N PHE A 54 -1.60 0.98 5.56
CA PHE A 54 -2.99 1.07 6.01
C PHE A 54 -3.09 1.29 7.51
N GLU A 55 -4.23 1.80 7.95
CA GLU A 55 -4.56 1.80 9.38
C GLU A 55 -4.91 0.39 9.89
N ASP A 56 -5.64 -0.40 9.10
CA ASP A 56 -6.02 -1.78 9.43
C ASP A 56 -5.29 -2.80 8.52
N PRO A 57 -4.69 -3.86 9.08
CA PRO A 57 -4.06 -4.91 8.28
C PRO A 57 -5.05 -5.71 7.42
N ARG A 58 -6.34 -5.73 7.76
CA ARG A 58 -7.37 -6.40 6.93
C ARG A 58 -7.56 -5.66 5.61
N ASP A 59 -7.63 -4.34 5.67
CA ASP A 59 -7.76 -3.48 4.49
C ASP A 59 -6.52 -3.61 3.59
N ALA A 60 -5.34 -3.75 4.20
CA ALA A 60 -4.10 -4.03 3.48
C ALA A 60 -4.15 -5.38 2.74
N ASP A 61 -4.62 -6.45 3.39
CA ASP A 61 -4.78 -7.77 2.78
C ASP A 61 -5.80 -7.73 1.63
N ASP A 62 -6.94 -7.08 1.82
CA ASP A 62 -7.95 -6.91 0.77
C ASP A 62 -7.43 -6.08 -0.41
N ALA A 63 -6.68 -5.01 -0.15
CA ALA A 63 -6.07 -4.19 -1.20
C ALA A 63 -5.01 -4.96 -1.99
N VAL A 64 -4.16 -5.74 -1.32
CA VAL A 64 -3.22 -6.64 -1.98
C VAL A 64 -3.98 -7.63 -2.83
N ARG A 65 -4.98 -8.32 -2.29
CA ARG A 65 -5.76 -9.32 -3.06
C ARG A 65 -6.53 -8.72 -4.23
N GLY A 66 -7.02 -7.49 -4.08
CA GLY A 66 -7.76 -6.77 -5.12
C GLY A 66 -6.87 -6.23 -6.24
N LEU A 67 -5.62 -5.86 -5.92
CA LEU A 67 -4.68 -5.22 -6.87
C LEU A 67 -3.61 -6.19 -7.42
N ASP A 68 -3.21 -7.22 -6.67
CA ASP A 68 -2.27 -8.29 -7.06
C ASP A 68 -2.89 -9.25 -8.10
N GLY A 69 -4.21 -9.18 -8.32
CA GLY A 69 -4.94 -10.03 -9.26
C GLY A 69 -4.93 -9.60 -10.74
N ARG A 70 -4.12 -8.61 -11.16
CA ARG A 70 -4.23 -8.01 -12.52
C ARG A 70 -3.22 -8.47 -13.57
N TYR A 71 -2.57 -9.62 -13.40
CA TYR A 71 -1.83 -10.28 -14.50
C TYR A 71 -2.13 -11.78 -14.55
N THR A 72 -3.16 -12.13 -15.30
CA THR A 72 -3.28 -13.41 -16.03
C THR A 72 -3.38 -13.10 -17.51
#